data_AF-A0A920S2H6-F1
#
_entry.id   AF-A0A920S2H6-F1
#
_cell.length_a   1.000
_cell.length_b   1.000
_cell.length_c   1.000
_cell.angle_alpha   90.00
_cell.angle_beta   90.00
_cell.angle_gamma   90.00
#
_symmetry.space_group_name_H-M   'P 1'
#
loop_
_entity.id
_entity.type
_entity.pdbx_description
1 polymer ?
#
loop_
_entity_poly.entity_id
_entity_poly.type
_entity_poly.pdbx_seq_one_letter_code
_entity_poly.pdbx_strand_id
1 'polypeptide(L)'
;MSWLVPTGGARIASWVPGTSAHSWQAVASGGTTIGLKGTKLAVQVLSETAQEIYLDPKIAQRAKEELLINVGEDFEYVPLLGDREPPLDYRN
;
A
#
# COMPACT_ATOMS: atom_id res chain seq x y z
N MET A 1 3.03 4.21 -3.74
CA MET A 1 4.38 3.98 -4.26
C MET A 1 5.35 4.45 -3.19
N SER A 2 6.27 3.59 -2.77
CA SER A 2 7.42 4.00 -1.95
C SER A 2 8.66 3.93 -2.82
N TRP A 3 9.52 4.93 -2.68
CA TRP A 3 10.79 4.99 -3.39
C TRP A 3 11.98 4.74 -2.47
N LEU A 4 11.72 4.52 -1.17
CA LEU A 4 12.75 4.36 -0.14
C LEU A 4 12.73 2.96 0.52
N VAL A 5 11.60 2.26 0.44
CA VAL A 5 11.45 0.91 0.98
C VAL A 5 10.68 0.03 0.00
N PRO A 6 11.08 -1.24 -0.21
CA PRO A 6 10.33 -2.13 -1.08
C PRO A 6 8.88 -2.23 -0.63
N THR A 7 7.94 -2.03 -1.56
CA THR A 7 6.50 -2.01 -1.25
C THR A 7 5.75 -2.90 -2.22
N GLY A 8 5.16 -3.97 -1.69
CA GLY A 8 4.22 -4.82 -2.39
C GLY A 8 2.79 -4.56 -1.92
N GLY A 9 1.80 -4.92 -2.74
CA GLY A 9 0.40 -4.83 -2.36
C GLY A 9 -0.47 -5.77 -3.17
N ALA A 10 -1.58 -6.20 -2.58
CA ALA A 10 -2.59 -7.01 -3.24
C ALA A 10 -3.90 -6.23 -3.35
N ARG A 11 -4.62 -6.39 -4.47
CA ARG A 11 -6.00 -5.89 -4.63
C ARG A 11 -6.96 -7.05 -4.57
N ILE A 12 -7.93 -6.96 -3.68
CA ILE A 12 -8.90 -8.02 -3.41
C ILE A 12 -10.30 -7.43 -3.49
N ALA A 13 -11.18 -8.14 -4.19
CA ALA A 13 -12.57 -7.72 -4.35
C ALA A 13 -13.29 -7.76 -3.01
N SER A 14 -13.72 -6.59 -2.53
CA SER A 14 -14.57 -6.41 -1.35
C SER A 14 -15.84 -5.62 -1.66
N TRP A 15 -15.98 -5.13 -2.90
CA TRP A 15 -17.14 -4.41 -3.42
C TRP A 15 -17.69 -5.09 -4.67
N VAL A 16 -18.94 -4.79 -5.02
CA VAL A 16 -19.53 -5.25 -6.28
C VAL A 16 -18.78 -4.62 -7.46
N PRO A 17 -18.45 -5.37 -8.54
CA PRO A 17 -17.79 -4.82 -9.72
C PRO A 17 -18.51 -3.58 -10.27
N GLY A 18 -17.74 -2.55 -10.63
CA GLY A 18 -18.27 -1.27 -11.12
C GLY A 18 -18.65 -0.25 -10.04
N THR A 19 -18.50 -0.58 -8.75
CA THR A 19 -18.70 0.38 -7.65
C THR A 19 -17.63 1.46 -7.68
N SER A 20 -18.04 2.73 -7.78
CA SER A 20 -17.11 3.87 -7.72
C SER A 20 -16.51 4.01 -6.31
N ALA A 21 -15.23 4.36 -6.23
CA ALA A 21 -14.59 4.72 -4.97
C ALA A 21 -15.22 5.99 -4.38
N HIS A 22 -15.13 6.16 -3.05
CA HIS A 22 -15.71 7.29 -2.32
C HIS A 22 -17.24 7.42 -2.51
N SER A 23 -17.95 6.30 -2.61
CA SER A 23 -19.41 6.27 -2.74
C SER A 23 -20.09 5.56 -1.56
N TRP A 24 -21.37 5.86 -1.33
CA TRP A 24 -22.15 5.15 -0.32
C TRP A 24 -22.34 3.68 -0.65
N GLN A 25 -22.35 3.30 -1.94
CA GLN A 25 -22.38 1.91 -2.38
C GLN A 25 -21.13 1.14 -1.93
N ALA A 26 -19.95 1.79 -1.97
CA ALA A 26 -18.72 1.20 -1.46
C ALA A 26 -18.80 0.97 0.06
N VAL A 27 -19.31 1.95 0.80
CA VAL A 27 -19.51 1.84 2.26
C VAL A 27 -20.49 0.73 2.60
N ALA A 28 -21.64 0.69 1.93
CA ALA A 28 -22.68 -0.33 2.16
C ALA A 28 -22.17 -1.75 1.88
N SER A 29 -21.28 -1.92 0.90
CA SER A 29 -20.69 -3.23 0.57
C SER A 29 -19.89 -3.82 1.74
N GLY A 30 -19.26 -2.98 2.55
CA GLY A 30 -18.43 -3.41 3.69
C GLY A 30 -19.20 -4.20 4.75
N GLY A 31 -20.48 -3.89 4.98
CA GLY A 31 -21.34 -4.59 5.95
C GLY A 31 -21.94 -5.91 5.45
N THR A 32 -21.64 -6.32 4.21
CA THR A 32 -22.23 -7.50 3.59
C THR A 32 -21.22 -8.64 3.44
N THR A 33 -21.67 -9.79 2.93
CA THR A 33 -20.83 -10.98 2.81
C THR A 33 -19.65 -10.80 1.83
N ILE A 34 -19.77 -9.96 0.79
CA ILE A 34 -18.64 -9.70 -0.13
C ILE A 34 -17.52 -8.92 0.57
N GLY A 35 -17.89 -7.93 1.41
CA GLY A 35 -16.94 -7.18 2.24
C GLY A 35 -16.21 -8.11 3.20
N LEU A 36 -16.95 -8.88 4.00
CA LEU A 36 -16.38 -9.78 5.01
C LEU A 36 -15.49 -10.88 4.41
N LYS A 37 -15.91 -11.50 3.30
CA LYS A 37 -15.11 -12.54 2.61
C LYS A 37 -13.87 -11.94 1.96
N GLY A 38 -13.99 -10.77 1.33
CA GLY A 38 -12.86 -10.03 0.78
C GLY A 38 -11.83 -9.67 1.85
N THR A 39 -12.28 -9.17 3.00
CA THR A 39 -11.40 -8.86 4.13
C THR A 39 -10.71 -10.11 4.68
N LYS A 40 -11.42 -11.24 4.83
CA LYS A 40 -10.81 -12.50 5.27
C LYS A 40 -9.68 -12.93 4.33
N LEU A 41 -9.91 -12.90 3.02
CA LEU A 41 -8.89 -13.23 2.03
C LEU A 41 -7.71 -12.24 2.10
N ALA A 42 -7.98 -10.95 2.29
CA ALA A 42 -6.93 -9.95 2.45
C ALA A 42 -6.04 -10.21 3.66
N VAL A 43 -6.63 -10.58 4.79
CA VAL A 43 -5.88 -10.96 6.00
C VAL A 43 -5.02 -12.19 5.73
N GLN A 44 -5.57 -13.23 5.10
CA GLN A 44 -4.82 -14.44 4.77
C GLN A 44 -3.60 -14.13 3.90
N VAL A 45 -3.79 -13.43 2.78
CA VAL A 45 -2.71 -13.03 1.88
C VAL A 45 -1.63 -12.22 2.61
N LEU A 46 -2.02 -11.20 3.38
CA LEU A 46 -1.06 -10.37 4.10
C LEU A 46 -0.28 -11.17 5.15
N SER A 47 -0.97 -12.04 5.90
CA SER A 47 -0.34 -12.83 6.97
C SER A 47 0.59 -13.91 6.42
N GLU A 48 0.21 -14.59 5.34
CA GLU A 48 1.02 -15.64 4.71
C GLU A 48 2.24 -15.03 4.01
N THR A 49 2.07 -13.91 3.29
CA THR A 49 3.20 -13.17 2.71
C THR A 49 4.17 -12.68 3.79
N ALA A 50 3.67 -12.14 4.90
CA ALA A 50 4.52 -11.72 6.00
C ALA A 50 5.27 -12.89 6.64
N GLN A 51 4.61 -14.04 6.82
CA GLN A 51 5.23 -15.26 7.32
C GLN A 51 6.33 -15.76 6.38
N GLU A 52 6.08 -15.78 5.06
CA GLU A 52 7.06 -16.23 4.08
C GLU A 52 8.31 -15.33 4.07
N ILE A 53 8.13 -14.01 4.09
CA ILE A 53 9.24 -13.05 4.20
C ILE A 53 10.02 -13.23 5.51
N TYR A 54 9.32 -13.50 6.61
CA TYR A 54 9.95 -13.72 7.91
C TYR A 54 10.79 -15.01 7.95
N LEU A 55 10.28 -16.10 7.34
CA LEU A 55 10.95 -17.39 7.30
C LEU A 55 12.07 -17.45 6.25
N ASP A 56 11.97 -16.69 5.16
CA ASP A 56 13.02 -16.53 4.16
C ASP A 56 13.41 -15.04 3.97
N PRO A 57 14.39 -14.54 4.75
CA PRO A 57 14.87 -13.17 4.63
C PRO A 57 15.43 -12.80 3.25
N LYS A 58 15.77 -13.79 2.40
CA LYS A 58 16.27 -13.53 1.04
C LYS A 58 15.21 -12.87 0.17
N ILE A 59 13.93 -13.05 0.46
CA ILE A 59 12.84 -12.36 -0.24
C ILE A 59 12.98 -10.84 -0.06
N ALA A 60 13.21 -10.39 1.18
CA ALA A 60 13.41 -8.97 1.48
C ALA A 60 14.71 -8.44 0.86
N GLN A 61 15.77 -9.25 0.80
CA GLN A 61 17.03 -8.87 0.17
C GLN A 61 16.87 -8.65 -1.34
N ARG A 62 16.24 -9.58 -2.04
CA ARG A 62 15.92 -9.44 -3.48
C ARG A 62 15.02 -8.23 -3.75
N ALA A 63 14.02 -7.98 -2.90
CA ALA A 63 13.15 -6.83 -3.05
C ALA A 63 13.90 -5.49 -2.88
N LYS A 64 14.94 -5.44 -2.03
CA LYS A 64 15.82 -4.28 -1.90
C LYS A 64 16.71 -4.10 -3.14
N GLU A 65 17.27 -5.18 -3.67
CA GLU A 65 18.06 -5.16 -4.90
C GLU A 65 17.21 -4.67 -6.09
N GLU A 66 15.99 -5.18 -6.22
CA GLU A 66 15.03 -4.73 -7.23
C GLU A 66 14.70 -3.23 -7.08
N LEU A 67 14.48 -2.75 -5.84
CA LEU A 67 14.23 -1.33 -5.59
C LEU A 67 15.42 -0.48 -6.04
N LEU A 68 16.66 -0.85 -5.67
CA LEU A 68 17.87 -0.12 -6.05
C LEU A 68 18.03 -0.01 -7.57
N ILE A 69 17.74 -1.10 -8.30
CA ILE A 69 17.75 -1.10 -9.77
C ILE A 69 16.68 -0.15 -10.32
N ASN A 70 15.47 -0.19 -9.75
CA ASN A 70 14.33 0.60 -10.25
C ASN A 70 14.46 2.10 -9.99
N VAL A 71 15.07 2.50 -8.87
CA VAL A 71 15.28 3.92 -8.55
C VAL A 71 16.56 4.48 -9.17
N GLY A 72 17.59 3.64 -9.35
CA GLY A 72 18.92 4.02 -9.84
C GLY A 72 19.90 4.34 -8.70
N GLU A 73 21.20 4.20 -8.98
CA GLU A 73 22.28 4.34 -7.98
C GLU A 73 22.35 5.75 -7.37
N ASP A 74 22.05 6.79 -8.17
CA ASP A 74 22.12 8.19 -7.76
C ASP A 74 20.75 8.75 -7.29
N PHE A 75 19.80 7.88 -6.95
CA PHE A 75 18.48 8.32 -6.54
C PHE A 75 18.48 9.02 -5.17
N GLU A 76 18.08 10.29 -5.16
CA GLU A 76 17.82 11.06 -3.95
C GLU A 76 16.31 11.36 -3.83
N TYR A 77 15.71 10.96 -2.71
CA TYR A 77 14.31 11.30 -2.46
C TYR A 77 14.18 12.76 -2.04
N VAL A 78 13.48 13.54 -2.86
CA VAL A 78 13.08 14.91 -2.52
C VAL A 78 11.55 14.97 -2.46
N PRO A 79 10.95 15.41 -1.33
CA PRO A 79 9.52 15.54 -1.23
C PRO A 79 9.01 16.62 -2.20
N LEU A 80 7.86 16.37 -2.85
CA LEU A 80 7.20 17.36 -3.73
C LEU A 80 6.87 18.68 -3.02
N LEU A 81 6.82 18.67 -1.68
CA LEU A 81 6.56 19.84 -0.86
C LEU A 81 7.74 20.83 -0.89
N GLY A 82 8.98 20.33 -1.06
CA GLY A 82 10.21 21.10 -0.85
C GLY A 82 10.28 21.70 0.57
N ASP A 83 11.04 22.80 0.69
CA ASP A 83 11.24 23.54 1.94
C ASP A 83 10.24 24.71 2.10
N ARG A 84 9.04 24.60 1.55
CA ARG A 84 8.06 25.69 1.61
C ARG A 84 7.47 25.82 3.01
N GLU A 85 7.31 27.06 3.46
CA GLU A 85 6.55 27.37 4.66
C GLU A 85 5.09 26.91 4.53
N PRO A 86 4.42 26.52 5.64
CA PRO A 86 3.01 26.21 5.64
C PRO A 86 2.20 27.34 4.99
N PRO A 87 1.23 27.03 4.10
CA PRO A 87 0.47 28.05 3.38
C PRO A 87 -0.42 28.89 4.31
N LEU A 88 -0.70 28.41 5.52
CA LEU A 88 -1.51 29.07 6.52
C LEU A 88 -0.93 28.83 7.91
N ASP A 89 -0.87 29.90 8.71
CA ASP A 89 -0.62 29.82 10.14
C ASP A 89 -1.95 29.80 10.88
N TYR A 90 -2.30 28.62 11.44
CA TYR A 90 -3.55 28.43 12.18
C TYR A 90 -3.46 28.83 13.66
N ARG A 91 -2.33 29.39 14.12
CA ARG A 91 -2.04 29.61 15.54
C ARG A 91 -1.73 31.06 15.93
N ASN A 92 -1.86 32.01 15.00
CA ASN A 92 -1.77 33.46 15.24
C ASN A 92 -3.14 34.14 15.13
#